data_AF-A0A351FT21-F1
#
_entry.id   AF-A0A351FT21-F1
#
_cell.length_a   1.000
_cell.length_b   1.000
_cell.length_c   1.000
_cell.angle_alpha   90.00
_cell.angle_beta   90.00
_cell.angle_gamma   90.00
#
_symmetry.space_group_name_H-M   'P 1'
#
loop_
_entity.id
_entity.type
_entity.pdbx_description
1 polymer ?
#
loop_
_entity_poly.entity_id
_entity_poly.type
_entity_poly.pdbx_seq_one_letter_code
_entity_poly.pdbx_strand_id
1 'polypeptide(L)'
;MLLHVVDNFRQASPYTIVEPAHMELAEPTINQAFERCVAQGAEVVIIHPYFLLPGRHWQQDIPRLANEAAKRHSGIRYLVTAPLGAHLLMSQIIQARIEQCTERANQQGEPCDVCQGLAPCEFQQPE
;
A
#
# COMPACT_ATOMS: atom_id res chain seq x y z
N MET A 1 1.02 -7.76 5.69
CA MET A 1 0.08 -7.00 4.83
C MET A 1 0.81 -6.20 3.75
N LEU A 2 1.68 -5.24 4.08
CA LEU A 2 2.38 -4.43 3.07
C LEU A 2 3.21 -5.28 2.08
N LEU A 3 3.91 -6.31 2.57
CA LEU A 3 4.67 -7.23 1.69
C LEU A 3 3.78 -7.92 0.65
N HIS A 4 2.60 -8.42 1.04
CA HIS A 4 1.64 -8.99 0.09
C HIS A 4 1.16 -7.96 -0.94
N VAL A 5 0.97 -6.69 -0.54
CA VAL A 5 0.62 -5.63 -1.48
C VAL A 5 1.74 -5.40 -2.51
N VAL A 6 2.99 -5.34 -2.05
CA VAL A 6 4.17 -5.22 -2.92
C VAL A 6 4.27 -6.39 -3.89
N ASP A 7 4.10 -7.63 -3.41
CA ASP A 7 4.18 -8.82 -4.25
C ASP A 7 3.05 -8.86 -5.29
N ASN A 8 1.82 -8.57 -4.88
CA ASN A 8 0.67 -8.48 -5.79
C ASN A 8 0.88 -7.38 -6.83
N PHE A 9 1.36 -6.20 -6.42
CA PHE A 9 1.62 -5.10 -7.33
C PHE A 9 2.74 -5.43 -8.33
N ARG A 10 3.81 -6.09 -7.87
CA ARG A 10 4.90 -6.55 -8.75
C ARG A 10 4.40 -7.55 -9.79
N GLN A 11 3.48 -8.44 -9.44
CA GLN A 11 2.89 -9.41 -10.37
C GLN A 11 1.88 -8.79 -11.34
N ALA A 12 1.14 -7.77 -10.89
CA ALA A 12 0.05 -7.16 -11.65
C ALA A 12 0.43 -5.89 -12.42
N SER A 13 1.71 -5.50 -12.41
CA SER A 13 2.19 -4.26 -13.03
C SER A 13 3.48 -4.47 -13.82
N PRO A 14 3.86 -3.53 -14.70
CA PRO A 14 5.12 -3.63 -15.45
C PRO A 14 6.35 -3.22 -14.63
N TYR A 15 6.20 -2.81 -13.37
CA TYR A 15 7.32 -2.36 -12.54
C TYR A 15 8.14 -3.57 -12.06
N THR A 16 9.39 -3.66 -12.49
CA THR A 16 10.30 -4.77 -12.15
C THR A 16 11.00 -4.58 -10.79
N ILE A 17 11.17 -3.32 -10.35
CA ILE A 17 11.75 -2.97 -9.06
C ILE A 17 10.63 -2.39 -8.19
N VAL A 18 10.26 -3.11 -7.13
CA VAL A 18 9.22 -2.71 -6.18
C VAL A 18 9.70 -3.05 -4.78
N GLU A 19 9.93 -2.05 -3.94
CA GLU A 19 10.38 -2.22 -2.55
C GLU A 19 9.28 -1.76 -1.59
N PRO A 20 9.00 -2.52 -0.50
CA PRO A 20 8.20 -1.99 0.60
C PRO A 20 8.95 -0.84 1.26
N ALA A 21 8.21 0.11 1.85
CA ALA A 21 8.79 1.17 2.66
C ALA A 21 7.85 1.55 3.80
N HIS A 22 8.42 1.72 4.99
CA HIS A 22 7.74 2.20 6.17
C HIS A 22 8.24 3.61 6.50
N MET A 23 7.30 4.50 6.83
CA MET A 23 7.64 5.86 7.27
C MET A 23 8.23 5.84 8.69
N GLU A 24 7.66 5.00 9.57
CA GLU A 24 8.04 4.87 10.98
C GLU A 24 7.78 3.42 11.45
N LEU A 25 8.28 3.09 12.65
CA LEU A 25 7.98 1.87 13.44
C LEU A 25 8.45 0.52 12.87
N ALA A 26 8.84 0.46 11.59
CA ALA A 26 9.29 -0.77 10.95
C ALA A 26 10.33 -0.49 9.87
N GLU A 27 11.01 -1.55 9.47
CA GLU A 27 11.92 -1.57 8.34
C GLU A 27 11.33 -2.34 7.15
N PRO A 28 11.75 -2.04 5.91
CA PRO A 28 12.70 -0.99 5.55
C PRO A 28 12.12 0.42 5.64
N THR A 29 12.95 1.37 6.05
CA THR A 29 12.64 2.81 6.00
C THR A 29 12.56 3.29 4.53
N ILE A 30 11.95 4.46 4.30
CA ILE A 30 11.93 5.10 2.97
C ILE A 30 13.35 5.22 2.38
N ASN A 31 14.34 5.58 3.19
CA ASN A 31 15.71 5.70 2.73
C ASN A 31 16.31 4.34 2.31
N GLN A 32 16.15 3.31 3.14
CA GLN A 32 16.63 1.96 2.81
C GLN A 32 15.95 1.41 1.54
N ALA A 33 14.64 1.61 1.39
CA ALA A 33 13.91 1.18 0.20
C ALA A 33 14.37 1.94 -1.06
N PHE A 34 14.61 3.25 -0.95
CA PHE A 34 15.14 4.07 -2.03
C PHE A 34 16.53 3.58 -2.45
N GLU A 35 17.44 3.38 -1.50
CA GLU A 35 18.79 2.87 -1.72
C GLU A 35 18.74 1.50 -2.43
N ARG A 36 17.82 0.60 -2.03
CA ARG A 36 17.60 -0.70 -2.68
C ARG A 36 17.11 -0.58 -4.12
N CYS A 37 16.18 0.33 -4.40
CA CYS A 37 15.73 0.58 -5.78
C CYS A 37 16.89 1.05 -6.67
N VAL A 38 17.70 2.00 -6.17
CA VAL A 38 18.86 2.53 -6.91
C VAL A 38 19.92 1.44 -7.12
N ALA A 39 20.19 0.61 -6.10
CA ALA A 39 21.14 -0.50 -6.21
C ALA A 39 20.72 -1.56 -7.25
N GLN A 40 19.42 -1.68 -7.53
CA GLN A 40 18.87 -2.55 -8.58
C GLN A 40 18.86 -1.89 -9.97
N GLY A 41 19.37 -0.64 -10.10
CA GLY A 41 19.50 0.07 -11.37
C GLY A 41 18.35 1.02 -11.69
N ALA A 42 17.51 1.40 -10.71
CA ALA A 42 16.46 2.40 -10.95
C ALA A 42 17.06 3.78 -11.21
N GLU A 43 16.73 4.39 -12.35
CA GLU A 43 17.06 5.79 -12.69
C GLU A 43 16.03 6.79 -12.16
N VAL A 44 14.82 6.30 -11.88
CA VAL A 44 13.70 7.06 -11.33
C VAL A 44 13.06 6.26 -10.20
N VAL A 45 12.89 6.88 -9.04
CA VAL A 45 12.23 6.26 -7.88
C VAL A 45 10.85 6.89 -7.66
N ILE A 46 9.79 6.09 -7.74
CA ILE A 46 8.42 6.53 -7.47
C ILE A 46 8.00 6.06 -6.08
N ILE A 47 7.69 7.00 -5.20
CA ILE A 47 7.22 6.74 -3.85
C ILE A 47 5.70 6.88 -3.83
N HIS A 48 5.00 5.76 -3.68
CA HIS A 48 3.54 5.72 -3.58
C HIS A 48 3.09 5.50 -2.13
N PRO A 49 2.43 6.47 -1.48
CA PRO A 49 1.90 6.29 -0.14
C PRO A 49 0.64 5.42 -0.14
N TYR A 50 0.66 4.30 0.56
CA TYR A 50 -0.50 3.39 0.71
C TYR A 50 -1.48 3.88 1.78
N PHE A 51 -2.05 5.08 1.59
CA PHE A 51 -2.98 5.74 2.52
C PHE A 51 -4.35 6.01 1.90
N LEU A 52 -5.43 5.86 2.69
CA LEU A 52 -6.79 6.15 2.24
C LEU A 52 -7.18 7.63 2.34
N LEU A 53 -6.50 8.42 3.18
CA LEU A 53 -6.81 9.82 3.39
C LEU A 53 -5.56 10.69 3.19
N PRO A 54 -5.69 11.86 2.53
CA PRO A 54 -4.63 12.85 2.53
C PRO A 54 -4.46 13.41 3.95
N GLY A 55 -3.21 13.56 4.38
CA GLY A 55 -2.87 14.10 5.68
C GLY A 55 -1.45 14.66 5.72
N ARG A 56 -1.04 15.19 6.87
CA ARG A 56 0.29 15.84 7.05
C ARG A 56 1.44 14.94 6.57
N HIS A 57 1.38 13.65 6.87
CA HIS A 57 2.41 12.69 6.46
C HIS A 57 2.65 12.63 4.96
N TRP A 58 1.59 12.61 4.16
CA TRP A 58 1.72 12.64 2.71
C TRP A 58 2.22 14.00 2.20
N GLN A 59 1.72 15.10 2.78
CA GLN A 59 2.02 16.45 2.28
C GLN A 59 3.42 16.94 2.64
N GLN A 60 4.00 16.45 3.74
CA GLN A 60 5.22 17.03 4.32
C GLN A 60 6.28 15.96 4.61
N ASP A 61 5.94 14.93 5.38
CA ASP A 61 6.95 14.00 5.91
C ASP A 61 7.55 13.08 4.83
N ILE A 62 6.70 12.44 4.02
CA ILE A 62 7.17 11.56 2.94
C ILE A 62 8.00 12.35 1.89
N PRO A 63 7.55 13.52 1.39
CA PRO A 63 8.39 14.35 0.52
C PRO A 63 9.74 14.73 1.13
N ARG A 64 9.78 15.07 2.42
CA ARG A 64 11.03 15.38 3.13
C ARG A 64 11.96 14.16 3.19
N LEU A 65 11.45 13.00 3.59
CA LEU A 65 12.22 11.76 3.70
C LEU A 65 12.73 11.28 2.32
N ALA A 66 11.89 11.37 1.29
CA ALA A 66 12.29 11.04 -0.08
C ALA A 66 13.40 11.98 -0.61
N ASN A 67 13.31 13.27 -0.31
CA ASN A 67 14.36 14.24 -0.64
C ASN A 67 15.68 13.94 0.08
N GLU A 68 15.62 13.57 1.36
CA GLU A 68 16.81 13.18 2.14
C GLU A 68 17.49 11.93 1.58
N ALA A 69 16.72 10.93 1.14
CA ALA A 69 17.24 9.76 0.47
C ALA A 69 17.87 10.12 -0.90
N ALA A 70 17.16 10.89 -1.72
CA ALA A 70 17.62 11.28 -3.05
C ALA A 70 18.94 12.08 -3.03
N LYS A 71 19.18 12.92 -2.00
CA LYS A 71 20.45 13.66 -1.83
C LYS A 71 21.69 12.76 -1.80
N ARG A 72 21.54 11.48 -1.46
CA ARG A 72 22.64 10.49 -1.43
C ARG A 72 22.96 9.89 -2.80
N HIS A 73 22.11 10.12 -3.80
CA HIS A 73 22.21 9.50 -5.12
C HIS A 73 22.15 10.57 -6.22
N SER A 74 23.33 11.05 -6.64
CA SER A 74 23.43 12.06 -7.70
C SER A 74 22.81 11.57 -9.00
N GLY A 75 21.90 12.35 -9.58
CA GLY A 75 21.28 12.07 -10.89
C GLY A 75 20.00 11.24 -10.84
N ILE A 76 19.64 10.69 -9.67
CA ILE A 76 18.37 9.95 -9.52
C ILE A 76 17.21 10.95 -9.41
N ARG A 77 16.20 10.77 -10.27
CA ARG A 77 14.95 11.53 -10.17
C ARG A 77 13.97 10.80 -9.27
N TYR A 78 13.10 11.52 -8.60
CA TYR A 78 12.07 10.90 -7.77
C TYR A 78 10.75 11.67 -7.80
N LEU A 79 9.66 10.96 -7.50
CA LEU A 79 8.31 11.52 -7.41
C LEU A 79 7.59 10.88 -6.23
N VAL A 80 6.94 11.70 -5.41
CA VAL A 80 5.94 11.24 -4.45
C VAL A 80 4.57 11.43 -5.09
N THR A 81 3.81 10.34 -5.26
CA THR A 81 2.49 10.40 -5.90
C THR A 81 1.41 10.86 -4.92
N ALA A 82 0.20 11.08 -5.42
CA ALA A 82 -0.99 11.06 -4.57
C ALA A 82 -1.11 9.68 -3.88
N PRO A 83 -1.65 9.62 -2.65
CA PRO A 83 -1.98 8.35 -2.01
C PRO A 83 -3.19 7.71 -2.70
N LEU A 84 -3.61 6.52 -2.27
CA LEU A 84 -4.82 5.86 -2.80
C LEU A 84 -6.04 6.78 -2.76
N GLY A 85 -6.27 7.44 -1.62
CA GLY A 85 -7.40 8.36 -1.48
C GLY A 85 -8.75 7.71 -1.77
N ALA A 86 -9.71 8.53 -2.23
CA ALA A 86 -11.00 8.09 -2.73
C ALA A 86 -10.97 7.81 -4.24
N HIS A 87 -9.94 7.10 -4.72
CA HIS A 87 -9.87 6.71 -6.13
C HIS A 87 -11.10 5.91 -6.55
N LEU A 88 -11.59 6.04 -7.78
CA LEU A 88 -12.85 5.41 -8.22
C LEU A 88 -12.87 3.88 -8.07
N LEU A 89 -11.71 3.23 -8.22
CA LEU A 89 -11.56 1.78 -7.98
C LEU A 89 -11.77 1.39 -6.52
N MET A 90 -11.68 2.32 -5.56
CA MET A 90 -11.97 2.02 -4.16
C MET A 90 -13.42 1.56 -3.96
N SER A 91 -14.37 2.12 -4.71
CA SER A 91 -15.76 1.67 -4.66
C SER A 91 -15.92 0.21 -5.09
N GLN A 92 -15.13 -0.25 -6.07
CA GLN A 92 -15.14 -1.65 -6.50
C GLN A 92 -14.55 -2.58 -5.43
N ILE A 93 -13.46 -2.16 -4.77
CA ILE A 93 -12.87 -2.92 -3.66
C ILE A 93 -13.85 -3.00 -2.48
N ILE A 94 -14.52 -1.90 -2.15
CA ILE A 94 -15.53 -1.85 -1.08
C ILE A 94 -16.68 -2.80 -1.42
N GLN A 95 -17.22 -2.73 -2.64
CA GLN A 95 -18.29 -3.60 -3.10
C GLN A 95 -17.88 -5.08 -3.01
N ALA A 96 -16.71 -5.45 -3.56
CA ALA A 96 -16.23 -6.84 -3.53
C ALA A 96 -16.06 -7.37 -2.09
N ARG A 97 -15.62 -6.52 -1.16
CA ARG A 97 -15.50 -6.90 0.26
C ARG A 97 -16.86 -7.06 0.94
N ILE A 98 -17.83 -6.21 0.64
CA ILE A 98 -19.20 -6.35 1.14
C ILE A 98 -19.80 -7.65 0.62
N GLU A 99 -19.75 -7.89 -0.70
CA GLU A 99 -20.30 -9.08 -1.34
C GLU A 99 -19.72 -10.35 -0.73
N GLN A 100 -18.39 -10.48 -0.66
CA GLN A 100 -17.73 -11.64 -0.05
C GLN A 100 -18.14 -11.88 1.40
N CYS A 101 -18.21 -10.82 2.22
CA CYS A 101 -18.60 -10.95 3.63
C CYS A 101 -20.09 -11.30 3.78
N THR A 102 -20.97 -10.74 2.95
CA THR A 102 -22.41 -11.03 2.95
C THR A 102 -22.69 -12.46 2.49
N GLU A 103 -22.04 -12.89 1.43
CA GLU A 103 -22.04 -14.28 0.94
C GLU A 103 -21.63 -15.25 2.05
N ARG A 104 -20.49 -14.96 2.70
CA ARG A 104 -20.02 -15.76 3.82
C ARG A 104 -21.00 -15.79 5.00
N ALA A 105 -21.60 -14.65 5.35
CA ALA A 105 -22.59 -14.56 6.44
C ALA A 105 -23.87 -15.35 6.15
N ASN A 106 -24.24 -15.47 4.87
CA ASN A 106 -25.33 -16.33 4.42
C ASN A 106 -24.94 -17.80 4.28
N GLN A 107 -23.73 -18.19 4.69
CA GLN A 107 -23.16 -19.54 4.53
C GLN A 107 -23.05 -19.97 3.06
N GLN A 108 -22.90 -18.99 2.17
CA GLN A 108 -22.86 -19.16 0.72
C GLN A 108 -21.63 -18.43 0.17
N GLY A 109 -20.43 -18.98 0.36
CA GLY A 109 -19.22 -18.36 -0.17
C GLY A 109 -17.93 -18.80 0.52
N GLU A 110 -16.81 -18.53 -0.12
CA GLU A 110 -15.48 -18.79 0.41
C GLU A 110 -15.21 -17.92 1.66
N PRO A 111 -14.40 -18.39 2.61
CA PRO A 111 -14.11 -17.60 3.80
C PRO A 111 -13.28 -16.36 3.46
N CYS A 112 -13.68 -15.20 3.99
CA CYS A 112 -12.99 -13.92 3.79
C CYS A 112 -11.56 -13.96 4.35
N ASP A 113 -10.56 -13.71 3.48
CA ASP A 113 -9.13 -13.71 3.79
C ASP A 113 -8.73 -12.68 4.87
N VAL A 114 -9.52 -11.61 5.02
CA VAL A 114 -9.28 -10.55 6.00
C VAL A 114 -9.97 -10.83 7.34
N CYS A 115 -11.19 -11.35 7.32
CA CYS A 115 -11.97 -11.57 8.55
C CYS A 115 -11.55 -12.83 9.32
N GLN A 116 -10.98 -13.81 8.62
CA GLN A 116 -10.44 -15.02 9.24
C GLN A 116 -9.50 -14.68 10.41
N GLY A 117 -9.87 -15.11 11.62
CA GLY A 117 -9.06 -14.95 12.83
C GLY A 117 -9.22 -13.62 13.58
N LEU A 118 -10.06 -12.69 13.10
CA LEU A 118 -10.33 -11.39 13.76
C LEU A 118 -11.78 -11.27 14.23
N ALA A 119 -12.74 -11.52 13.34
CA ALA A 119 -14.18 -11.52 13.64
C ALA A 119 -14.93 -12.34 12.58
N PRO A 120 -15.93 -13.16 12.95
CA PRO A 120 -16.68 -13.92 11.96
C PRO A 120 -17.55 -13.00 11.09
N CYS A 121 -17.62 -13.29 9.79
CA CYS A 121 -18.59 -12.66 8.88
C CYS A 121 -19.98 -13.20 9.22
N GLU A 122 -20.62 -12.65 10.24
CA GLU A 122 -21.94 -13.06 10.72
C GLU A 122 -22.83 -11.83 10.95
N PHE A 123 -24.11 -11.94 10.60
CA PHE A 123 -25.07 -10.89 10.91
C PHE A 123 -25.27 -10.78 12.42
N GLN A 124 -25.06 -9.57 12.95
CA GLN A 124 -25.27 -9.26 14.36
C GLN A 124 -26.68 -8.67 14.52
N GLN A 125 -27.43 -9.12 15.54
CA GLN A 125 -28.65 -8.45 15.98
C GLN A 125 -28.32 -7.62 17.23
N PRO A 126 -28.51 -6.28 17.21
CA PRO A 126 -28.34 -5.48 18.41
C PRO A 126 -29.42 -5.86 19.43
N GLU A 127 -29.05 -5.86 20.72
CA GLU A 127 -30.00 -5.97 21.84
C GLU A 127 -30.94 -4.76 21.93
#